data_AF-K0K9C2-F1
#
_entry.id   AF-K0K9C2-F1
#
_cell.length_a   1.000
_cell.length_b   1.000
_cell.length_c   1.000
_cell.angle_alpha   90.00
_cell.angle_beta   90.00
_cell.angle_gamma   90.00
#
_symmetry.space_group_name_H-M   'P 1'
#
loop_
_entity.id
_entity.type
_entity.pdbx_description
1 polymer ?
#
loop_
_entity_poly.entity_id
_entity_poly.type
_entity_poly.pdbx_seq_one_letter_code
_entity_poly.pdbx_strand_id
1 'polypeptide(L)'
;MNTELVSRTGTVPEQMIPTSPGDVLEGAVEYALAAVRPSERLDEVSNARQAEESLVDALRRTEPSADDALEQAVACAEAAAEHLRYGEFQEARLLLVAARGQLVRSHTRRR
;
A
#
# COMPACT_ATOMS: atom_id res chain seq x y z
N MET A 1 37.78 -36.97 4.51
CA MET A 1 37.13 -37.65 5.66
C MET A 1 37.27 -36.69 6.83
N ASN A 2 36.28 -35.99 7.37
CA ASN A 2 34.83 -35.97 7.20
C ASN A 2 34.34 -34.52 7.25
N THR A 3 33.28 -34.27 6.48
CA THR A 3 32.35 -33.16 6.48
C THR A 3 31.61 -33.04 7.81
N GLU A 4 31.33 -31.83 8.28
CA GLU A 4 30.03 -31.56 8.90
C GLU A 4 29.61 -30.09 8.73
N LEU A 5 28.57 -29.96 7.92
CA LEU A 5 27.87 -28.77 7.48
C LEU A 5 26.73 -28.56 8.49
N VAL A 6 26.82 -27.56 9.37
CA VAL A 6 25.68 -27.19 10.21
C VAL A 6 24.95 -26.03 9.55
N SER A 7 24.01 -26.39 8.68
CA SER A 7 23.00 -25.50 8.12
C SER A 7 22.11 -24.96 9.24
N ARG A 8 22.32 -23.70 9.64
CA ARG A 8 21.31 -22.93 10.38
C ARG A 8 20.28 -22.39 9.39
N THR A 9 19.45 -23.28 8.86
CA THR A 9 18.18 -22.84 8.27
C THR A 9 17.17 -22.76 9.40
N GLY A 10 17.27 -21.70 10.19
CA GLY A 10 16.18 -21.28 11.05
C GLY A 10 15.09 -20.74 10.13
N THR A 11 14.10 -21.57 9.82
CA THR A 11 12.82 -21.10 9.31
C THR A 11 12.23 -20.20 10.39
N VAL A 12 12.40 -18.89 10.21
CA VAL A 12 11.61 -17.91 10.96
C VAL A 12 10.16 -18.25 10.63
N PRO A 13 9.31 -18.58 11.63
CA PRO A 13 7.90 -18.72 11.34
C PRO A 13 7.44 -17.40 10.75
N GLU A 14 6.78 -17.42 9.59
CA GLU A 14 5.89 -16.35 9.16
C GLU A 14 4.90 -16.15 10.31
N GLN A 15 5.25 -15.26 11.22
CA GLN A 15 4.30 -14.69 12.14
C GLN A 15 3.30 -14.01 11.21
N MET A 16 2.11 -14.59 11.09
CA MET A 16 0.91 -13.87 10.68
C MET A 16 0.75 -12.73 11.69
N ILE A 17 1.51 -11.65 11.48
CA ILE A 17 1.28 -10.38 12.15
C ILE A 17 -0.15 -10.05 11.75
N PRO A 18 -1.11 -9.94 12.70
CA PRO A 18 -2.44 -9.53 12.37
C PRO A 18 -2.31 -8.20 11.64
N THR A 19 -2.54 -8.25 10.32
CA THR A 19 -2.34 -7.11 9.43
C THR A 19 -3.47 -6.16 9.77
N SER A 20 -3.16 -5.06 10.45
CA SER A 20 -4.21 -4.11 10.76
C SER A 20 -4.76 -3.57 9.44
N PRO A 21 -6.05 -3.19 9.36
CA PRO A 21 -6.60 -2.64 8.12
C PRO A 21 -5.77 -1.48 7.56
N GLY A 22 -5.16 -0.67 8.44
CA GLY A 22 -4.22 0.38 8.06
C GLY A 22 -2.93 -0.14 7.40
N ASP A 23 -2.42 -1.30 7.82
CA ASP A 23 -1.23 -1.91 7.20
C ASP A 23 -1.55 -2.49 5.82
N VAL A 24 -2.78 -3.00 5.63
CA VAL A 24 -3.27 -3.45 4.30
C VAL A 24 -3.37 -2.26 3.35
N LEU A 25 -3.93 -1.14 3.81
CA LEU A 25 -4.00 0.09 3.04
C LEU A 25 -2.62 0.66 2.72
N GLU A 26 -1.68 0.61 3.66
CA GLU A 26 -0.28 1.02 3.44
C GLU A 26 0.40 0.21 2.33
N GLY A 27 0.25 -1.12 2.36
CA GLY A 27 0.77 -1.98 1.29
C GLY A 27 0.19 -1.64 -0.09
N ALA A 28 -1.12 -1.39 -0.16
CA ALA A 28 -1.79 -1.02 -1.42
C ALA A 28 -1.33 0.36 -1.93
N VAL A 29 -1.14 1.34 -1.05
CA VAL A 29 -0.63 2.67 -1.41
C VAL A 29 0.79 2.59 -1.96
N GLU A 30 1.68 1.81 -1.32
CA GLU A 30 3.05 1.63 -1.82
C GLU A 30 3.10 0.91 -3.17
N TYR A 31 2.26 -0.12 -3.34
CA TYR A 31 2.11 -0.81 -4.62
C TYR A 31 1.65 0.15 -5.73
N ALA A 32 0.61 0.96 -5.47
CA ALA A 32 0.10 1.93 -6.42
C ALA A 32 1.13 3.02 -6.77
N LEU A 33 1.90 3.51 -5.79
CA LEU A 33 2.99 4.47 -6.03
C LEU A 33 4.08 3.91 -6.93
N ALA A 34 4.36 2.60 -6.86
CA ALA A 34 5.29 1.94 -7.75
C ALA A 34 4.73 1.84 -9.18
N ALA A 35 3.44 1.54 -9.32
CA ALA A 35 2.77 1.37 -10.60
C ALA A 35 2.64 2.67 -11.42
N VAL A 36 2.57 3.85 -10.78
CA VAL A 36 2.45 5.16 -11.47
C VAL A 36 3.78 5.91 -11.60
N ARG A 37 4.90 5.19 -11.62
CA ARG A 37 6.22 5.83 -11.75
C ARG A 37 6.40 6.47 -13.14
N PRO A 38 6.89 7.73 -13.23
CA PRO A 38 6.99 8.47 -14.50
C PRO A 38 7.89 7.84 -15.60
N SER A 39 8.68 6.82 -15.26
CA SER A 39 9.73 6.26 -16.12
C SER A 39 9.33 4.98 -16.85
N GLU A 40 8.23 4.34 -16.44
CA GLU A 40 7.83 3.00 -16.92
C GLU A 40 6.65 3.10 -17.89
N ARG A 41 6.88 3.69 -19.07
CA ARG A 41 5.86 3.93 -20.10
C ARG A 41 5.27 2.69 -20.77
N LEU A 42 5.88 1.53 -20.59
CA LEU A 42 5.35 0.27 -21.12
C LEU A 42 4.38 -0.30 -20.09
N ASP A 43 3.13 -0.54 -20.51
CA ASP A 43 2.05 -1.12 -19.71
C ASP A 43 1.46 -0.24 -18.57
N GLU A 44 1.66 1.09 -18.60
CA GLU A 44 1.12 2.03 -17.60
C GLU A 44 -0.38 1.84 -17.34
N VAL A 45 -1.18 1.59 -18.38
CA VAL A 45 -2.63 1.41 -18.26
C VAL A 45 -2.99 0.11 -17.53
N SER A 46 -2.29 -0.98 -17.83
CA SER A 46 -2.52 -2.28 -17.18
C SER A 46 -2.06 -2.23 -15.71
N ASN A 47 -0.91 -1.62 -15.45
CA ASN A 47 -0.36 -1.46 -14.11
C ASN A 47 -1.22 -0.52 -13.25
N ALA A 48 -1.72 0.58 -13.83
CA ALA A 48 -2.62 1.50 -13.15
C ALA A 48 -3.96 0.85 -12.79
N ARG A 49 -4.49 -0.01 -13.67
CA ARG A 49 -5.70 -0.78 -13.38
C ARG A 49 -5.50 -1.76 -12.23
N GLN A 50 -4.39 -2.50 -12.22
CA GLN A 50 -4.08 -3.41 -11.10
C GLN A 50 -3.88 -2.65 -9.79
N ALA A 51 -3.26 -1.46 -9.85
CA ALA A 51 -3.12 -0.57 -8.71
C ALA A 51 -4.48 -0.07 -8.20
N GLU A 52 -5.39 0.32 -9.10
CA GLU A 52 -6.76 0.72 -8.75
C GLU A 52 -7.52 -0.42 -8.07
N GLU A 53 -7.52 -1.61 -8.67
CA GLU A 53 -8.17 -2.80 -8.11
C GLU A 53 -7.62 -3.14 -6.71
N SER A 54 -6.28 -3.08 -6.54
CA SER A 54 -5.63 -3.32 -5.25
C SER A 54 -6.00 -2.28 -4.18
N LEU A 55 -6.06 -0.99 -4.55
CA LEU A 55 -6.48 0.08 -3.65
C LEU A 55 -7.93 -0.08 -3.23
N VAL A 56 -8.83 -0.34 -4.17
CA VAL A 56 -10.27 -0.53 -3.90
C VAL A 56 -10.48 -1.70 -2.95
N ASP A 57 -9.77 -2.81 -3.14
CA ASP A 57 -9.87 -3.97 -2.25
C ASP A 57 -9.31 -3.70 -0.84
N ALA A 58 -8.25 -2.90 -0.71
CA ALA A 58 -7.73 -2.49 0.60
C ALA A 58 -8.68 -1.52 1.31
N LEU A 59 -9.26 -0.56 0.58
CA LEU A 59 -10.25 0.39 1.09
C LEU A 59 -11.49 -0.32 1.64
N ARG A 60 -12.01 -1.32 0.93
CA ARG A 60 -13.15 -2.14 1.39
C ARG A 60 -12.89 -2.88 2.71
N ARG A 61 -11.63 -3.15 3.02
CA ARG A 61 -11.21 -3.84 4.25
C ARG A 61 -10.87 -2.86 5.37
N THR A 62 -10.79 -1.57 5.06
CA THR A 62 -10.50 -0.52 6.04
C THR A 62 -11.80 -0.12 6.73
N GLU A 63 -11.93 -0.49 8.00
CA GLU A 63 -13.08 -0.08 8.80
C GLU A 63 -12.99 1.41 9.17
N PRO A 64 -14.14 2.07 9.42
CA PRO A 64 -14.17 3.41 9.97
C PRO A 64 -13.30 3.50 11.23
N SER A 65 -12.47 4.54 11.34
CA SER A 65 -11.51 4.70 12.41
C SER A 65 -11.72 6.01 13.14
N ALA A 66 -11.55 6.03 14.46
CA ALA A 66 -11.53 7.26 15.24
C ALA A 66 -10.20 8.04 15.11
N ASP A 67 -9.25 7.54 14.32
CA ASP A 67 -8.00 8.25 14.03
C ASP A 67 -8.15 9.12 12.77
N ASP A 68 -8.26 10.44 12.97
CA ASP A 68 -8.35 11.43 11.90
C ASP A 68 -7.27 11.26 10.81
N ALA A 69 -6.07 10.79 11.19
CA ALA A 69 -5.00 10.56 10.22
C ALA A 69 -5.32 9.36 9.31
N LEU A 70 -5.91 8.29 9.85
CA LEU A 70 -6.34 7.15 9.05
C LEU A 70 -7.54 7.52 8.17
N GLU A 71 -8.52 8.28 8.68
CA GLU A 71 -9.62 8.78 7.86
C GLU A 71 -9.13 9.63 6.68
N GLN A 72 -8.17 10.54 6.93
CA GLN A 72 -7.60 11.36 5.86
C GLN A 72 -6.80 10.52 4.85
N ALA A 73 -6.10 9.47 5.31
CA ALA A 73 -5.42 8.53 4.42
C ALA A 73 -6.41 7.80 3.51
N VAL A 74 -7.52 7.32 4.06
CA VAL A 74 -8.61 6.66 3.32
C VAL A 74 -9.17 7.61 2.26
N ALA A 75 -9.54 8.83 2.64
CA ALA A 75 -10.10 9.80 1.69
C ALA A 75 -9.12 10.13 0.54
N CYS A 76 -7.83 10.27 0.83
CA CYS A 76 -6.82 10.48 -0.21
C CYS A 76 -6.66 9.24 -1.12
N ALA A 77 -6.71 8.03 -0.56
CA ALA A 77 -6.60 6.79 -1.33
C ALA A 77 -7.84 6.52 -2.20
N GLU A 78 -9.04 6.86 -1.72
CA GLU A 78 -10.28 6.80 -2.53
C GLU A 78 -10.20 7.74 -3.73
N ALA A 79 -9.82 9.00 -3.52
CA ALA A 79 -9.65 9.96 -4.60
C ALA A 79 -8.56 9.50 -5.58
N ALA A 80 -7.44 8.95 -5.08
CA ALA A 80 -6.39 8.42 -5.94
C ALA A 80 -6.89 7.27 -6.82
N ALA A 81 -7.69 6.35 -6.29
CA ALA A 81 -8.28 5.24 -7.05
C ALA A 81 -9.18 5.76 -8.18
N GLU A 82 -9.93 6.84 -7.95
CA GLU A 82 -10.72 7.49 -9.00
C GLU A 82 -9.83 8.07 -10.12
N HIS A 83 -8.78 8.80 -9.76
CA HIS A 83 -7.83 9.34 -10.76
C HIS A 83 -7.11 8.24 -11.55
N LEU A 84 -6.75 7.10 -10.93
CA LEU A 84 -6.18 5.95 -11.63
C LEU A 84 -7.15 5.40 -12.68
N ARG A 85 -8.44 5.28 -12.34
CA ARG A 85 -9.49 4.82 -13.25
C ARG A 85 -9.62 5.70 -14.50
N TYR A 86 -9.36 7.00 -14.37
CA TYR A 86 -9.42 7.96 -15.47
C TYR A 86 -8.08 8.23 -16.15
N GLY A 87 -6.99 7.57 -15.73
CA GLY A 87 -5.66 7.76 -16.31
C GLY A 87 -4.97 9.05 -15.89
N GLU A 88 -5.43 9.70 -14.82
CA GLU A 88 -4.91 10.95 -14.28
C GLU A 88 -3.74 10.67 -13.32
N PHE A 89 -2.65 10.10 -13.87
CA PHE A 89 -1.56 9.51 -13.07
C PHE A 89 -0.81 10.51 -12.19
N GLN A 90 -0.73 11.78 -12.61
CA GLN A 90 -0.03 12.82 -11.85
C GLN A 90 -0.83 13.21 -10.60
N GLU A 91 -2.14 13.36 -10.74
CA GLU A 91 -3.12 13.63 -9.69
C GLU A 91 -3.20 12.44 -8.72
N ALA A 92 -3.33 11.22 -9.26
CA ALA A 92 -3.30 9.99 -8.47
C ALA A 92 -2.03 9.91 -7.62
N ARG A 93 -0.85 10.18 -8.20
CA ARG A 93 0.42 10.13 -7.46
C ARG A 93 0.48 11.16 -6.34
N LEU A 94 -0.02 12.37 -6.55
CA LEU A 94 -0.05 13.41 -5.51
C LEU A 94 -0.88 12.96 -4.30
N LEU A 95 -2.04 12.38 -4.56
CA LEU A 95 -2.95 11.88 -3.53
C LEU A 95 -2.39 10.64 -2.81
N LEU A 96 -1.74 9.73 -3.53
CA LEU A 96 -1.07 8.58 -2.93
C LEU A 96 0.09 8.98 -1.99
N VAL A 97 0.87 10.00 -2.37
CA VAL A 97 1.91 10.56 -1.49
C VAL A 97 1.31 11.18 -0.24
N ALA A 98 0.17 11.89 -0.38
CA ALA A 98 -0.55 12.43 0.76
C ALA A 98 -1.09 11.31 1.68
N ALA A 99 -1.72 10.28 1.11
CA ALA A 99 -2.23 9.12 1.84
C ALA A 99 -1.12 8.44 2.65
N ARG A 100 0.04 8.17 2.04
CA ARG A 100 1.22 7.63 2.72
C ARG A 100 1.65 8.48 3.91
N GLY A 101 1.72 9.81 3.73
CA GLY A 101 2.09 10.71 4.81
C GLY A 101 1.14 10.64 6.02
N GLN A 102 -0.16 10.42 5.76
CA GLN A 102 -1.15 10.27 6.83
C GLN A 102 -1.10 8.88 7.48
N LEU A 103 -0.84 7.82 6.71
CA LEU A 103 -0.64 6.46 7.25
C LEU A 103 0.54 6.41 8.24
N VAL A 104 1.67 7.03 7.90
CA VAL A 104 2.82 7.14 8.81
C VAL A 104 2.46 7.87 10.11
N ARG A 105 1.65 8.94 10.03
CA ARG A 105 1.17 9.67 11.21
C ARG A 105 0.23 8.83 12.06
N SER A 106 -0.71 8.12 11.43
CA SER A 106 -1.60 7.18 12.11
C SER A 106 -0.82 6.11 12.85
N HIS A 107 0.19 5.51 12.19
CA HIS A 107 1.04 4.50 12.81
C HIS A 107 1.83 5.04 14.00
N THR A 108 2.35 6.26 13.88
CA THR A 108 3.11 6.91 14.96
C THR A 108 2.24 7.20 16.18
N ARG A 109 0.93 7.47 16.00
CA ARG A 109 -0.01 7.68 17.12
C ARG A 109 -0.44 6.38 17.81
N ARG A 110 -0.35 5.25 17.10
CA ARG A 110 -0.73 3.92 17.61
C ARG A 110 0.40 3.23 18.40
N ARG A 111 1.64 3.70 18.29
CA ARG A 111 2.83 3.19 19.00
C ARG A 111 3.11 3.96 20.28
#